data_AF-A0A5A9GW36-F1
#
_entry.id   AF-A0A5A9GW36-F1
#
_cell.length_a   1.000
_cell.length_b   1.000
_cell.length_c   1.000
_cell.angle_alpha   90.00
_cell.angle_beta   90.00
_cell.angle_gamma   90.00
#
_symmetry.space_group_name_H-M   'P 1'
#
loop_
_entity.id
_entity.type
_entity.pdbx_description
1 polymer ?
#
loop_
_entity_poly.entity_id
_entity_poly.type
_entity_poly.pdbx_seq_one_letter_code
_entity_poly.pdbx_strand_id
1 'polypeptide(L)'
;MIEFDNLTFEVYRFYEKMHEVARISCVSIGLPEGVFDDLSDDLTEDNDWSFVLKVVGLFEVCLAKLIIKEIGSELIYDNIVSLNLGGKSGKISLCKNLKLLNGERIKFLEALIVLRNYYAHDILNVGKTVFDYLEELKVNERRSWIDRICSINEVRKGLPSLGNEEKKRYIRNIIFCESVMLLNDIGKRMTNN
;
A
#
# COMPACT_ATOMS: atom_id res chain seq x y z
N MET A 1 24.01 14.18 24.97
CA MET A 1 23.64 12.75 25.01
C MET A 1 22.16 12.70 25.35
N ILE A 2 21.35 12.96 24.34
CA ILE A 2 19.88 13.06 24.39
C ILE A 2 19.41 12.09 23.29
N GLU A 3 18.58 11.11 23.69
CA GLU A 3 17.50 10.51 22.89
C GLU A 3 17.81 9.59 21.70
N PHE A 4 18.49 8.47 21.93
CA PHE A 4 18.22 7.28 21.09
C PHE A 4 16.98 6.49 21.59
N ASP A 5 16.65 6.57 22.88
CA ASP A 5 15.49 5.87 23.47
C ASP A 5 14.13 6.54 23.15
N ASN A 6 14.05 7.88 23.14
CA ASN A 6 12.78 8.57 22.87
C ASN A 6 12.36 8.49 21.40
N LEU A 7 13.31 8.63 20.46
CA LEU A 7 13.01 8.52 19.02
C LEU A 7 12.53 7.12 18.67
N THR A 8 13.17 6.09 19.23
CA THR A 8 12.75 4.70 19.06
C THR A 8 11.34 4.48 19.62
N PHE A 9 11.06 5.00 20.81
CA PHE A 9 9.75 4.90 21.45
C PHE A 9 8.63 5.63 20.68
N GLU A 10 8.91 6.81 20.12
CA GLU A 10 7.95 7.54 19.29
C GLU A 10 7.64 6.82 17.99
N VAL A 11 8.66 6.23 17.36
CA VAL A 11 8.51 5.40 16.16
C VAL A 11 7.66 4.17 16.47
N TYR A 12 7.91 3.47 17.58
CA TYR A 12 7.07 2.33 18.00
C TYR A 12 5.62 2.74 18.22
N ARG A 13 5.36 3.83 18.97
CA ARG A 13 4.00 4.34 19.18
C ARG A 13 3.32 4.74 17.88
N PHE A 14 4.07 5.28 16.92
CA PHE A 14 3.54 5.57 15.59
C PHE A 14 3.12 4.29 14.87
N TYR A 15 3.94 3.24 14.87
CA TYR A 15 3.57 1.95 14.27
C TYR A 15 2.34 1.34 14.94
N GLU A 16 2.31 1.24 16.27
CA GLU A 16 1.15 0.72 17.01
C GLU A 16 -0.14 1.45 16.63
N LYS A 17 -0.08 2.78 16.50
CA LYS A 17 -1.21 3.58 16.06
C LYS A 17 -1.62 3.26 14.62
N MET A 18 -0.67 3.02 13.72
CA MET A 18 -0.96 2.65 12.33
C MET A 18 -1.59 1.25 12.23
N HIS A 19 -1.12 0.28 13.03
CA HIS A 19 -1.77 -1.03 13.16
C HIS A 19 -3.21 -0.89 13.64
N GLU A 20 -3.43 -0.08 14.67
CA GLU A 20 -4.77 0.12 15.22
C GLU A 20 -5.72 0.75 14.19
N VAL A 21 -5.25 1.78 13.47
CA VAL A 21 -6.02 2.38 12.37
C VAL A 21 -6.35 1.33 11.30
N ALA A 22 -5.40 0.47 10.97
CA ALA A 22 -5.60 -0.57 9.97
C ALA A 22 -6.64 -1.60 10.41
N ARG A 23 -6.58 -2.09 11.66
CA ARG A 23 -7.58 -3.02 12.23
C ARG A 23 -8.99 -2.46 12.16
N ILE A 24 -9.18 -1.24 12.67
CA ILE A 24 -10.48 -0.55 12.65
C ILE A 24 -11.00 -0.44 11.20
N SER A 25 -10.11 -0.08 10.28
CA SER A 25 -10.47 0.07 8.87
C SER A 25 -10.84 -1.26 8.21
N CYS A 26 -10.10 -2.34 8.49
CA CYS A 26 -10.43 -3.70 8.01
C CYS A 26 -11.83 -4.13 8.48
N VAL A 27 -12.13 -3.97 9.76
CA VAL A 27 -13.44 -4.31 10.33
C VAL A 27 -14.54 -3.49 9.65
N SER A 28 -14.33 -2.19 9.42
CA SER A 28 -15.31 -1.33 8.74
C SER A 28 -15.63 -1.73 7.31
N ILE A 29 -14.74 -2.48 6.64
CA ILE A 29 -14.90 -3.01 5.28
C ILE A 29 -15.41 -4.46 5.31
N GLY A 30 -15.63 -5.02 6.50
CA GLY A 30 -16.02 -6.43 6.69
C GLY A 30 -14.93 -7.40 6.27
N LEU A 31 -13.68 -7.07 6.58
CA LEU A 31 -12.53 -7.98 6.51
C LEU A 31 -12.24 -8.55 7.91
N PRO A 32 -11.59 -9.73 8.00
CA PRO A 32 -11.18 -10.29 9.28
C PRO A 32 -10.31 -9.31 10.07
N GLU A 33 -10.59 -9.21 11.37
CA GLU A 33 -9.73 -8.52 12.33
C GLU A 33 -8.36 -9.20 12.32
N GLY A 34 -7.28 -8.42 12.16
CA GLY A 34 -5.91 -8.96 12.07
C GLY A 34 -5.42 -9.28 10.66
N VAL A 35 -6.25 -9.21 9.59
CA VAL A 35 -5.75 -9.47 8.21
C VAL A 35 -4.61 -8.53 7.81
N PHE A 36 -4.59 -7.31 8.37
CA PHE A 36 -3.51 -6.34 8.15
C PHE A 36 -2.29 -6.61 9.03
N ASP A 37 -2.48 -7.25 10.19
CA ASP A 37 -1.37 -7.66 11.05
C ASP A 37 -0.60 -8.83 10.41
N ASP A 38 -1.28 -9.75 9.72
CA ASP A 38 -0.65 -10.80 8.90
C ASP A 38 0.17 -10.23 7.70
N LEU A 39 -0.14 -9.01 7.25
CA LEU A 39 0.70 -8.27 6.27
C LEU A 39 1.97 -7.73 6.92
N SER A 40 1.93 -7.58 8.24
CA SER A 40 2.91 -6.86 9.01
C SER A 40 3.84 -7.74 9.83
N ASP A 41 3.45 -8.97 10.15
CA ASP A 41 4.35 -9.97 10.69
C ASP A 41 5.48 -10.26 9.68
N ASP A 42 5.19 -10.12 8.38
CA ASP A 42 6.21 -10.08 7.34
C ASP A 42 7.18 -8.90 7.49
N LEU A 43 6.85 -7.79 8.17
CA LEU A 43 7.78 -6.65 8.38
C LEU A 43 9.02 -7.06 9.18
N THR A 44 8.95 -8.20 9.88
CA THR A 44 10.07 -8.79 10.61
C THR A 44 10.89 -9.78 9.78
N GLU A 45 10.34 -10.26 8.64
CA GLU A 45 11.03 -11.13 7.69
C GLU A 45 11.46 -10.35 6.44
N ASP A 46 12.69 -10.58 5.95
CA ASP A 46 13.27 -9.92 4.77
C ASP A 46 12.62 -10.38 3.46
N ASN A 47 11.30 -10.21 3.31
CA ASN A 47 10.55 -10.66 2.15
C ASN A 47 9.56 -9.59 1.64
N ASP A 48 10.12 -8.58 0.97
CA ASP A 48 9.33 -7.53 0.30
C ASP A 48 8.42 -8.09 -0.81
N TRP A 49 8.78 -9.24 -1.41
CA TRP A 49 7.95 -9.93 -2.40
C TRP A 49 6.60 -10.36 -1.81
N SER A 50 6.61 -11.12 -0.71
CA SER A 50 5.39 -11.56 -0.01
C SER A 50 4.57 -10.35 0.45
N PHE A 51 5.24 -9.37 1.05
CA PHE A 51 4.60 -8.14 1.53
C PHE A 51 3.83 -7.42 0.41
N VAL A 52 4.46 -7.15 -0.73
CA VAL A 52 3.81 -6.45 -1.84
C VAL A 52 2.64 -7.25 -2.42
N LEU A 53 2.80 -8.58 -2.57
CA LEU A 53 1.72 -9.44 -3.05
C LEU A 53 0.50 -9.41 -2.13
N LYS A 54 0.72 -9.50 -0.81
CA LYS A 54 -0.38 -9.48 0.15
C LYS A 54 -1.06 -8.10 0.20
N VAL A 55 -0.32 -7.00 0.17
CA VAL A 55 -0.89 -5.63 0.11
C VAL A 55 -1.73 -5.44 -1.16
N VAL A 56 -1.27 -5.92 -2.31
CA VAL A 56 -2.05 -5.87 -3.56
C VAL A 56 -3.32 -6.71 -3.47
N GLY A 57 -3.23 -7.93 -2.92
CA GLY A 57 -4.39 -8.80 -2.70
C GLY A 57 -5.44 -8.16 -1.78
N LEU A 58 -4.99 -7.48 -0.70
CA LEU A 58 -5.88 -6.71 0.16
C LEU A 58 -6.66 -5.66 -0.65
N PHE A 59 -5.97 -4.86 -1.47
CA PHE A 59 -6.64 -3.81 -2.24
C PHE A 59 -7.51 -4.35 -3.37
N GLU A 60 -7.23 -5.53 -3.92
CA GLU A 60 -8.16 -6.18 -4.86
C GLU A 60 -9.53 -6.43 -4.23
N VAL A 61 -9.56 -6.87 -2.97
CA VAL A 61 -10.82 -7.12 -2.24
C VAL A 61 -11.45 -5.79 -1.79
N CYS A 62 -10.68 -4.89 -1.19
CA CYS A 62 -11.20 -3.61 -0.68
C CYS A 62 -11.84 -2.78 -1.80
N LEU A 63 -11.19 -2.67 -2.96
CA LEU A 63 -11.74 -1.90 -4.07
C LEU A 63 -12.96 -2.56 -4.70
N ALA A 64 -13.01 -3.89 -4.76
CA ALA A 64 -14.21 -4.59 -5.23
C ALA A 64 -15.42 -4.25 -4.35
N LYS A 65 -15.27 -4.38 -3.02
CA LYS A 65 -16.32 -4.04 -2.06
C LYS A 65 -16.76 -2.58 -2.17
N LEU A 66 -15.80 -1.66 -2.28
CA LEU A 66 -16.09 -0.23 -2.42
C LEU A 66 -16.87 0.08 -3.71
N ILE A 67 -16.49 -0.55 -4.83
CA ILE A 67 -17.20 -0.38 -6.11
C ILE A 67 -18.61 -0.95 -6.04
N ILE A 68 -18.80 -2.13 -5.44
CA ILE A 68 -20.13 -2.75 -5.29
C ILE A 68 -21.03 -1.89 -4.41
N LYS A 69 -20.51 -1.35 -3.30
CA LYS A 69 -21.25 -0.42 -2.47
C LYS A 69 -21.72 0.80 -3.26
N GLU A 70 -20.84 1.42 -4.05
CA GLU A 70 -21.17 2.60 -4.85
C GLU A 70 -22.23 2.30 -5.92
N ILE A 71 -22.14 1.14 -6.58
CA ILE A 71 -23.09 0.76 -7.63
C ILE A 71 -24.43 0.32 -7.04
N GLY A 72 -24.45 -0.21 -5.81
CA GLY A 72 -25.66 -0.63 -5.10
C GLY A 72 -26.29 -1.91 -5.68
N SER A 73 -25.50 -2.76 -6.33
CA SER A 73 -25.99 -4.01 -6.92
C SER A 73 -25.05 -5.19 -6.68
N GLU A 74 -25.49 -6.13 -5.85
CA GLU A 74 -24.77 -7.38 -5.60
C GLU A 74 -24.76 -8.32 -6.81
N LEU A 75 -25.65 -8.10 -7.80
CA LEU A 75 -25.74 -8.94 -9.00
C LEU A 75 -24.47 -8.91 -9.86
N ILE A 76 -23.66 -7.86 -9.73
CA ILE A 76 -22.40 -7.72 -10.47
C ILE A 76 -21.18 -8.04 -9.61
N TYR A 77 -21.36 -8.60 -8.40
CA TYR A 77 -20.28 -8.88 -7.47
C TYR A 77 -19.16 -9.69 -8.12
N ASP A 78 -19.51 -10.84 -8.72
CA ASP A 78 -18.53 -11.73 -9.37
C ASP A 78 -17.84 -11.03 -10.55
N ASN A 79 -18.56 -10.20 -11.31
CA ASN A 79 -17.98 -9.40 -12.37
C ASN A 79 -16.92 -8.44 -11.82
N ILE A 80 -17.23 -7.69 -10.76
CA ILE A 80 -16.30 -6.71 -10.17
C ILE A 80 -15.09 -7.40 -9.53
N VAL A 81 -15.30 -8.49 -8.80
CA VAL A 81 -14.21 -9.25 -8.16
C VAL A 81 -13.23 -9.79 -9.20
N SER A 82 -13.73 -10.30 -10.33
CA SER A 82 -12.92 -10.87 -11.41
C SER A 82 -12.08 -9.86 -12.20
N LEU A 83 -12.35 -8.55 -12.08
CA LEU A 83 -11.56 -7.53 -12.78
C LEU A 83 -10.12 -7.51 -12.28
N ASN A 84 -9.16 -7.23 -13.15
CA ASN A 84 -7.80 -6.94 -12.71
C ASN A 84 -7.78 -5.69 -11.82
N LEU A 85 -6.84 -5.60 -10.87
CA LEU A 85 -6.64 -4.38 -10.09
C LEU A 85 -6.32 -3.18 -11.01
N GLY A 86 -5.39 -3.38 -11.93
CA GLY A 86 -4.91 -2.38 -12.89
C GLY A 86 -5.49 -2.51 -14.30
N GLY A 87 -5.02 -1.64 -15.19
CA GLY A 87 -5.42 -1.61 -16.61
C GLY A 87 -6.60 -0.68 -16.88
N LYS A 88 -6.88 -0.46 -18.17
CA LYS A 88 -7.91 0.51 -18.65
C LYS A 88 -9.33 0.20 -18.15
N SER A 89 -9.62 -1.08 -17.90
CA SER A 89 -10.91 -1.57 -17.40
C SER A 89 -10.79 -2.20 -16.01
N GLY A 90 -9.69 -1.94 -15.29
CA GLY A 90 -9.45 -2.49 -13.96
C GLY A 90 -10.17 -1.74 -12.85
N LYS A 91 -10.14 -2.31 -11.64
CA LYS A 91 -10.76 -1.75 -10.44
C LYS A 91 -10.29 -0.31 -10.16
N ILE A 92 -9.00 -0.01 -10.33
CA ILE A 92 -8.47 1.36 -10.16
C ILE A 92 -9.13 2.35 -11.14
N SER A 93 -9.30 1.95 -12.41
CA SER A 93 -9.94 2.82 -13.40
C SER A 93 -11.41 3.07 -13.05
N LEU A 94 -12.11 2.06 -12.53
CA LEU A 94 -13.49 2.22 -12.04
C LEU A 94 -13.53 3.16 -10.83
N CYS A 95 -12.67 2.96 -9.84
CA CYS A 95 -12.58 3.86 -8.68
C CYS A 95 -12.29 5.30 -9.08
N LYS A 96 -11.44 5.52 -10.09
CA LYS A 96 -11.15 6.85 -10.64
C LYS A 96 -12.39 7.46 -11.31
N ASN A 97 -13.06 6.70 -12.17
CA ASN A 97 -14.22 7.18 -12.93
C ASN A 97 -15.43 7.47 -12.02
N LEU A 98 -15.62 6.65 -11.00
CA LEU A 98 -16.65 6.82 -9.97
C LEU A 98 -16.23 7.83 -8.88
N LYS A 99 -15.05 8.45 -8.99
CA LYS A 99 -14.51 9.44 -8.02
C LYS A 99 -14.46 8.91 -6.57
N LEU A 100 -14.25 7.59 -6.43
CA LEU A 100 -14.14 6.90 -5.15
C LEU A 100 -12.81 7.15 -4.46
N LEU A 101 -11.75 7.42 -5.23
CA LEU A 101 -10.41 7.69 -4.73
C LEU A 101 -9.88 9.01 -5.30
N ASN A 102 -9.06 9.71 -4.52
CA ASN A 102 -8.38 10.91 -4.98
C ASN A 102 -7.18 10.56 -5.89
N GLY A 103 -6.61 11.57 -6.56
CA GLY A 103 -5.50 11.37 -7.49
C GLY A 103 -4.22 10.80 -6.86
N GLU A 104 -3.98 11.04 -5.58
CA GLU A 104 -2.80 10.52 -4.87
C GLU A 104 -2.93 9.02 -4.61
N ARG A 105 -4.10 8.57 -4.13
CA ARG A 105 -4.39 7.15 -3.91
C ARG A 105 -4.36 6.35 -5.22
N ILE A 106 -4.84 6.94 -6.31
CA ILE A 106 -4.75 6.32 -7.63
C ILE A 106 -3.28 6.15 -8.04
N LYS A 107 -2.45 7.18 -7.90
CA LYS A 107 -1.01 7.11 -8.22
C LYS A 107 -0.27 6.07 -7.38
N PHE A 108 -0.59 5.99 -6.08
CA PHE A 108 -0.03 4.99 -5.18
C PHE A 108 -0.34 3.57 -5.66
N LEU A 109 -1.62 3.27 -5.92
CA LEU A 109 -2.05 1.95 -6.40
C LEU A 109 -1.43 1.59 -7.76
N GLU A 110 -1.32 2.56 -8.68
CA GLU A 110 -0.64 2.37 -9.96
C GLU A 110 0.85 2.01 -9.78
N ALA A 111 1.56 2.71 -8.88
CA ALA A 111 2.96 2.41 -8.56
C ALA A 111 3.13 1.03 -7.91
N LEU A 112 2.19 0.65 -7.05
CA LEU A 112 2.18 -0.64 -6.38
C LEU A 112 1.96 -1.81 -7.36
N ILE A 113 1.10 -1.64 -8.38
CA ILE A 113 0.93 -2.66 -9.43
C ILE A 113 2.22 -2.86 -10.23
N VAL A 114 2.93 -1.77 -10.56
CA VAL A 114 4.21 -1.87 -11.27
C VAL A 114 5.20 -2.69 -10.44
N LEU A 115 5.29 -2.42 -9.13
CA LEU A 115 6.14 -3.18 -8.21
C LEU A 115 5.68 -4.64 -8.08
N ARG A 116 4.38 -4.90 -8.03
CA ARG A 116 3.85 -6.28 -8.03
C ARG A 116 4.21 -7.03 -9.30
N ASN A 117 4.14 -6.39 -10.46
CA ASN A 117 4.48 -7.02 -11.73
C ASN A 117 5.98 -7.33 -11.80
N TYR A 118 6.83 -6.46 -11.26
CA TYR A 118 8.24 -6.74 -11.08
C TYR A 118 8.48 -8.05 -10.29
N TYR A 119 7.78 -8.22 -9.17
CA TYR A 119 7.86 -9.42 -8.35
C TYR A 119 7.21 -10.66 -8.96
N ALA A 120 6.12 -10.50 -9.71
CA ALA A 120 5.34 -11.62 -10.25
C ALA A 120 5.88 -12.16 -11.59
N HIS A 121 6.58 -11.34 -12.38
CA HIS A 121 7.06 -11.74 -13.70
C HIS A 121 8.37 -12.53 -13.66
N ASP A 122 9.16 -12.42 -12.59
CA ASP A 122 10.40 -13.16 -12.42
C ASP A 122 10.53 -13.66 -10.99
N ILE A 123 10.47 -14.98 -10.83
CA ILE A 123 10.60 -15.65 -9.52
C ILE A 123 11.97 -15.39 -8.87
N LEU A 124 12.99 -15.03 -9.64
CA LEU A 124 14.29 -14.66 -9.11
C LEU A 124 14.26 -13.37 -8.29
N ASN A 125 13.20 -12.57 -8.40
CA ASN A 125 13.02 -11.35 -7.61
C ASN A 125 12.50 -11.61 -6.19
N VAL A 126 12.19 -12.86 -5.79
CA VAL A 126 11.69 -13.17 -4.42
C VAL A 126 12.64 -12.69 -3.32
N GLY A 127 13.96 -12.73 -3.56
CA GLY A 127 14.97 -12.27 -2.59
C GLY A 127 15.31 -10.79 -2.67
N LYS A 128 14.67 -10.02 -3.56
CA LYS A 128 14.98 -8.60 -3.77
C LYS A 128 14.08 -7.71 -2.94
N THR A 129 14.69 -6.66 -2.38
CA THR A 129 13.97 -5.60 -1.69
C THR A 129 13.34 -4.61 -2.67
N VAL A 130 12.39 -3.80 -2.19
CA VAL A 130 11.86 -2.67 -2.98
C VAL A 130 12.98 -1.68 -3.31
N PHE A 131 13.98 -1.55 -2.45
CA PHE A 131 15.14 -0.71 -2.73
C PHE A 131 15.97 -1.25 -3.90
N ASP A 132 16.15 -2.56 -4.01
CA ASP A 132 16.86 -3.17 -5.15
C ASP A 132 16.12 -2.88 -6.47
N TYR A 133 14.78 -2.97 -6.46
CA TYR A 133 13.95 -2.52 -7.60
C TYR A 133 14.21 -1.05 -7.95
N LEU A 134 14.28 -0.15 -6.95
CA LEU A 134 14.60 1.26 -7.21
C LEU A 134 15.98 1.46 -7.82
N GLU A 135 16.96 0.67 -7.40
CA GLU A 135 18.32 0.76 -7.94
C GLU A 135 18.40 0.35 -9.42
N GLU A 136 17.52 -0.55 -9.85
CA GLU A 136 17.39 -0.95 -11.26
C GLU A 136 16.71 0.10 -12.16
N LEU A 137 15.96 1.04 -11.57
CA LEU A 137 15.31 2.12 -12.31
C LEU A 137 16.29 3.23 -12.71
N LYS A 138 16.05 3.85 -13.88
CA LYS A 138 16.75 5.09 -14.26
C LYS A 138 16.39 6.20 -13.29
N VAL A 139 17.29 7.18 -13.11
CA VAL A 139 17.14 8.30 -12.16
C VAL A 139 15.77 8.98 -12.24
N ASN A 140 15.28 9.28 -13.46
CA ASN A 140 13.98 9.94 -13.65
C ASN A 140 12.79 9.02 -13.31
N GLU A 141 12.89 7.73 -13.64
CA GLU A 141 11.87 6.72 -13.34
C GLU A 141 11.80 6.47 -11.83
N ARG A 142 12.96 6.34 -11.16
CA ARG A 142 13.11 6.21 -9.72
C ARG A 142 12.43 7.36 -8.99
N ARG A 143 12.75 8.61 -9.38
CA ARG A 143 12.13 9.81 -8.80
C ARG A 143 10.62 9.81 -9.01
N SER A 144 10.16 9.57 -10.23
CA SER A 144 8.73 9.53 -10.53
C SER A 144 8.00 8.44 -9.75
N TRP A 145 8.63 7.30 -9.49
CA TRP A 145 8.04 6.21 -8.72
C TRP A 145 7.93 6.58 -7.24
N ILE A 146 8.99 7.17 -6.66
CA ILE A 146 8.99 7.67 -5.28
C ILE A 146 7.88 8.73 -5.08
N ASP A 147 7.70 9.64 -6.04
CA ASP A 147 6.65 10.66 -6.00
C ASP A 147 5.23 10.08 -6.07
N ARG A 148 5.08 8.86 -6.59
CA ARG A 148 3.78 8.16 -6.65
C ARG A 148 3.53 7.31 -5.42
N ILE A 149 4.57 6.70 -4.84
CA ILE A 149 4.42 5.82 -3.69
C ILE A 149 4.24 6.60 -2.39
N CYS A 150 4.75 7.84 -2.30
CA CYS A 150 4.73 8.64 -1.08
C CYS A 150 4.06 9.98 -1.31
N SER A 151 2.91 10.19 -0.68
CA SER A 151 2.15 11.44 -0.73
C SER A 151 2.85 12.57 0.05
N ILE A 152 3.58 12.24 1.12
CA ILE A 152 4.20 13.22 2.03
C ILE A 152 5.56 13.69 1.48
N ASN A 153 5.70 14.99 1.22
CA ASN A 153 6.92 15.58 0.63
C ASN A 153 8.14 15.46 1.56
N GLU A 154 7.94 15.67 2.86
CA GLU A 154 8.98 15.69 3.89
C GLU A 154 9.63 14.31 4.01
N VAL A 155 8.81 13.26 3.98
CA VAL A 155 9.24 11.86 3.99
C VAL A 155 10.11 11.56 2.76
N ARG A 156 9.69 12.00 1.57
CA ARG A 156 10.49 11.83 0.33
C ARG A 156 11.86 12.50 0.39
N LYS A 157 11.93 13.71 0.94
CA LYS A 157 13.17 14.49 1.05
C LYS A 157 14.19 13.86 2.00
N GLY A 158 13.74 13.05 2.96
CA GLY A 158 14.61 12.34 3.89
C GLY A 158 15.31 11.11 3.29
N LEU A 159 14.79 10.53 2.20
CA LEU A 159 15.31 9.29 1.62
C LEU A 159 16.79 9.38 1.18
N PRO A 160 17.26 10.45 0.49
CA PRO A 160 18.64 10.52 0.01
C PRO A 160 19.70 10.49 1.12
N SER A 161 19.39 11.00 2.32
CA SER A 161 20.33 11.08 3.44
C SER A 161 20.55 9.77 4.21
N LEU A 162 19.75 8.74 3.94
CA LEU A 162 19.81 7.46 4.63
C LEU A 162 20.89 6.52 4.04
N GLY A 163 21.46 5.66 4.87
CA GLY A 163 22.26 4.52 4.43
C GLY A 163 21.43 3.48 3.68
N ASN A 164 22.05 2.58 2.91
CA ASN A 164 21.33 1.62 2.07
C ASN A 164 20.41 0.67 2.89
N GLU A 165 20.90 0.16 4.03
CA GLU A 165 20.10 -0.71 4.90
C GLU A 165 18.94 0.02 5.59
N GLU A 166 19.09 1.32 5.81
CA GLU A 166 18.01 2.17 6.31
C GLU A 166 16.99 2.44 5.21
N LYS A 167 17.44 2.70 3.97
CA LYS A 167 16.57 2.92 2.80
C LYS A 167 15.65 1.74 2.53
N LYS A 168 16.18 0.51 2.59
CA LYS A 168 15.39 -0.73 2.45
C LYS A 168 14.17 -0.72 3.37
N ARG A 169 14.41 -0.58 4.67
CA ARG A 169 13.35 -0.52 5.69
C ARG A 169 12.44 0.68 5.50
N TYR A 170 13.03 1.86 5.23
CA TYR A 170 12.29 3.11 5.10
C TYR A 170 11.27 3.07 3.95
N ILE A 171 11.65 2.55 2.78
CA ILE A 171 10.75 2.46 1.62
C ILE A 171 9.61 1.49 1.89
N ARG A 172 9.90 0.35 2.52
CA ARG A 172 8.88 -0.62 2.92
C ARG A 172 7.86 0.02 3.87
N ASN A 173 8.34 0.78 4.85
CA ASN A 173 7.52 1.48 5.82
C ASN A 173 6.64 2.56 5.20
N ILE A 174 7.13 3.24 4.15
CA ILE A 174 6.31 4.16 3.35
C ILE A 174 5.12 3.43 2.72
N ILE A 175 5.37 2.29 2.06
CA ILE A 175 4.29 1.50 1.42
C ILE A 175 3.28 1.05 2.47
N PHE A 176 3.75 0.59 3.63
CA PHE A 176 2.89 0.22 4.74
C PHE A 176 2.01 1.39 5.18
N CYS A 177 2.61 2.56 5.46
CA CYS A 177 1.88 3.73 5.91
C CYS A 177 0.83 4.20 4.90
N GLU A 178 1.19 4.26 3.62
CA GLU A 178 0.28 4.65 2.55
C GLU A 178 -0.85 3.65 2.35
N SER A 179 -0.57 2.36 2.59
CA SER A 179 -1.59 1.31 2.59
C SER A 179 -2.59 1.51 3.73
N VAL A 180 -2.13 1.79 4.94
CA VAL A 180 -3.02 2.10 6.09
C VAL A 180 -3.85 3.35 5.81
N MET A 181 -3.24 4.41 5.27
CA MET A 181 -3.96 5.65 4.94
C MET A 181 -5.05 5.40 3.90
N LEU A 182 -4.75 4.65 2.84
CA LEU A 182 -5.74 4.27 1.84
C LEU A 182 -6.85 3.40 2.44
N LEU A 183 -6.50 2.41 3.26
CA LEU A 183 -7.47 1.54 3.91
C LEU A 183 -8.43 2.33 4.80
N ASN A 184 -7.92 3.31 5.55
CA ASN A 184 -8.73 4.23 6.34
C ASN A 184 -9.65 5.11 5.49
N ASP A 185 -9.15 5.62 4.36
CA ASP A 185 -9.97 6.39 3.41
C ASP A 185 -11.12 5.54 2.84
N ILE A 186 -10.86 4.27 2.52
CA ILE A 186 -11.87 3.30 2.08
C ILE A 186 -12.87 3.00 3.21
N GLY A 187 -12.37 2.71 4.41
CA GLY A 187 -13.21 2.39 5.58
C GLY A 187 -14.22 3.49 5.90
N LYS A 188 -13.77 4.75 5.94
CA LYS A 188 -14.65 5.91 6.12
C LYS A 188 -15.76 6.00 5.06
N ARG A 189 -15.44 5.67 3.81
CA ARG A 189 -16.44 5.64 2.72
C ARG A 189 -17.39 4.47 2.85
N MET A 190 -16.93 3.34 3.37
CA MET A 190 -17.79 2.18 3.64
C MET A 190 -18.77 2.44 4.79
N THR A 191 -18.45 3.33 5.73
CA THR A 191 -19.34 3.66 6.87
C THR A 191 -20.25 4.86 6.65
N ASN A 192 -19.90 5.78 5.75
CA ASN A 192 -20.77 6.92 5.44
C ASN A 192 -21.91 6.48 4.50
N ASN A 193 -23.16 6.77 4.88
CA ASN A 193 -24.36 6.61 4.07
C ASN A 193 -24.66 7.92 3.31
#